data_AF-A0ABD5U4P7-F1
#
_entry.id   AF-A0ABD5U4P7-F1
#
_cell.length_a   1.000
_cell.length_b   1.000
_cell.length_c   1.000
_cell.angle_alpha   90.00
_cell.angle_beta   90.00
_cell.angle_gamma   90.00
#
_symmetry.space_group_name_H-M   'P 1'
#
loop_
_entity.id
_entity.type
_entity.pdbx_description
1 polymer ?
#
loop_
_entity_poly.entity_id
_entity_poly.type
_entity_poly.pdbx_seq_one_letter_code
_entity_poly.pdbx_strand_id
1 'polypeptide(L)' 'MQGDDTQRTDRSDAPLTIELRESDGRIVVRRDTALGTYERTVER' A
#
# COMPACT_ATOMS: atom_id res chain seq x y z
N MET A 1 6.45 -7.08 -23.54
CA MET A 1 6.81 -7.29 -22.12
C MET A 1 5.51 -7.47 -21.36
N GLN A 2 5.31 -8.67 -20.83
CA GLN A 2 4.10 -9.14 -20.17
C GLN A 2 4.07 -8.50 -18.78
N GLY A 3 3.15 -7.56 -18.56
CA GLY A 3 2.90 -6.99 -17.25
C GLY A 3 2.22 -8.04 -16.40
N ASP A 4 3.03 -8.83 -15.69
CA ASP A 4 2.58 -9.65 -14.57
C ASP A 4 2.21 -8.69 -13.43
N ASP A 5 1.05 -8.04 -13.57
CA ASP A 5 0.39 -7.32 -12.48
C ASP A 5 -0.24 -8.38 -11.56
N THR A 6 0.66 -8.99 -10.80
CA THR A 6 0.33 -9.84 -9.67
C THR A 6 -0.62 -9.09 -8.73
N GLN A 7 -1.66 -9.80 -8.30
CA GLN A 7 -2.57 -9.42 -7.21
C GLN A 7 -3.64 -8.37 -7.52
N ARG A 8 -4.59 -8.78 -8.36
CA ARG A 8 -6.01 -8.45 -8.15
C ARG A 8 -6.51 -9.15 -6.87
N THR A 9 -5.98 -8.76 -5.71
CA THR A 9 -6.44 -9.24 -4.41
C THR A 9 -7.74 -8.54 -4.08
N ASP A 10 -8.81 -9.32 -4.17
CA ASP A 10 -10.05 -9.24 -3.39
C ASP A 10 -10.30 -7.96 -2.58
N ARG A 11 -11.36 -7.24 -3.02
CA ARG A 11 -12.42 -6.69 -2.17
C ARG A 11 -12.00 -6.28 -0.75
N SER A 12 -11.34 -5.14 -0.63
CA SER A 12 -11.42 -4.34 0.59
C SER A 12 -11.99 -2.99 0.19
N ASP A 13 -13.21 -2.67 0.65
CA ASP A 13 -13.85 -1.37 0.44
C ASP A 13 -13.16 -0.22 1.22
N ALA A 14 -12.21 -0.55 2.08
CA ALA A 14 -11.43 0.45 2.80
C ALA A 14 -10.41 1.13 1.87
N PRO A 15 -10.35 2.47 1.86
CA PRO A 15 -9.43 3.21 1.01
C PRO A 15 -7.97 2.87 1.34
N LEU A 16 -7.14 2.76 0.30
CA LEU A 16 -5.69 2.64 0.42
C LEU A 16 -5.07 4.04 0.38
N THR A 17 -4.26 4.37 1.38
CA THR A 17 -3.47 5.60 1.41
C THR A 17 -2.02 5.28 1.02
N ILE A 18 -1.49 6.04 0.08
CA ILE A 18 -0.08 5.96 -0.35
C ILE A 18 0.53 7.34 -0.10
N GLU A 19 1.54 7.39 0.77
CA GLU A 19 2.26 8.60 1.13
C GLU A 19 3.72 8.49 0.71
N LEU A 20 4.24 9.51 0.04
CA LEU A 20 5.68 9.68 -0.17
C LEU A 20 6.24 10.51 0.99
N ARG A 21 7.11 9.91 1.80
CA ARG A 21 7.82 10.63 2.84
C ARG A 21 8.99 11.38 2.23
N GLU A 22 8.84 12.69 2.08
CA GLU A 22 9.87 13.55 1.51
C GLU A 22 11.18 13.55 2.33
N SER A 23 11.09 13.28 3.64
CA SER A 23 12.24 13.28 4.55
C SER A 23 13.26 12.17 4.28
N ASP A 24 12.80 10.98 3.88
CA ASP A 24 13.65 9.80 3.70
C ASP A 24 13.41 9.07 2.36
N GLY A 25 12.56 9.62 1.50
CA GLY A 25 12.25 9.09 0.17
C GLY A 25 11.49 7.77 0.18
N ARG A 26 10.98 7.32 1.34
CA ARG A 26 10.25 6.06 1.47
C ARG A 26 8.79 6.22 1.09
N ILE A 27 8.19 5.12 0.63
CA ILE A 27 6.77 5.03 0.35
C ILE A 27 6.10 4.31 1.52
N VAL A 28 5.10 4.95 2.13
CA VAL A 28 4.26 4.34 3.17
C VAL A 28 2.91 4.01 2.58
N VAL A 29 2.56 2.73 2.65
CA VAL A 29 1.27 2.20 2.22
C VAL A 29 0.47 1.86 3.47
N ARG A 30 -0.67 2.53 3.65
CA ARG A 30 -1.55 2.34 4.81
C ARG A 30 -2.97 1.99 4.38
N ARG A 31 -3.57 1.04 5.09
CA ARG A 31 -5.00 0.71 4.97
C ARG A 31 -5.57 0.43 6.35
N ASP A 32 -6.65 1.11 6.69
CA ASP A 32 -7.41 0.80 7.89
C ASP A 32 -8.41 -0.32 7.57
N THR A 33 -8.43 -1.38 8.38
CA THR A 33 -9.32 -2.54 8.21
C THR A 33 -10.11 -2.77 9.49
N ALA A 34 -11.15 -3.61 9.43
CA ALA A 34 -11.89 -4.01 10.62
C ALA A 34 -11.02 -4.71 11.68
N LEU A 35 -9.86 -5.25 11.29
CA LEU A 35 -8.91 -5.93 12.17
C LEU A 35 -7.78 -5.01 12.66
N GLY A 36 -7.78 -3.74 12.25
CA GLY A 36 -6.74 -2.77 12.58
C GLY A 36 -6.07 -2.18 11.34
N THR A 37 -5.00 -1.42 11.55
CA THR A 37 -4.27 -0.75 10.48
C THR A 37 -3.17 -1.64 9.92
N TYR A 38 -3.26 -1.92 8.61
CA TYR A 38 -2.15 -2.44 7.84
C TYR A 38 -1.24 -1.28 7.43
N GLU A 39 0.04 -1.38 7.74
CA GLU A 39 1.07 -0.43 7.30
C GLU A 39 2.25 -1.21 6.70
N ARG A 40 2.71 -0.77 5.54
CA ARG A 40 3.93 -1.27 4.91
C ARG A 40 4.77 -0.11 4.41
N THR A 41 6.04 -0.12 4.80
CA THR A 41 7.04 0.80 4.28
C THR A 41 7.82 0.12 3.17
N VAL A 42 7.96 0.78 2.03
CA VAL A 42 8.75 0.33 0.88
C VAL A 42 9.91 1.30 0.71
N GLU A 43 11.11 0.73 0.77
CA GLU A 43 12.34 1.44 0.44
C GLU A 43 12.55 1.43 -1.08
N ARG A 44 13.24 2.43 -1.60
CA ARG A 44 13.53 2.56 -3.03
C ARG A 44 14.43 1.43 -3.54
#